data_AF-U5W5D8-F1
#
_entry.id   AF-U5W5D8-F1
#
_cell.length_a   1.000
_cell.length_b   1.000
_cell.length_c   1.000
_cell.angle_alpha   90.00
_cell.angle_beta   90.00
_cell.angle_gamma   90.00
#
_symmetry.space_group_name_H-M   'P 1'
#
loop_
_entity.id
_entity.type
_entity.pdbx_description
1 polymer ?
#
loop_
_entity_poly.entity_id
_entity_poly.type
_entity_poly.pdbx_seq_one_letter_code
_entity_poly.pdbx_strand_id
1 'polypeptide(L)'
;MSSLDEETDLARVADSLRNDVRRKIGALRTQIYEEIHRVGRVAEQRSCQLAARIDTTDERLGGIAGAQDDLRRQTGDEMRGTRQAIARLTGEIHLIEGRLRLEHGVVPVDLDEIPAGLAPLVAQVREAEDIRSSLLDDKTRQDHEQTVSAYAELESAVAESRTRALEASRTLATAKAGGRAFRKAAVVYRRERALLRARTEELRTTRVDRDASQAELAQDVRRRQSYRSHRGATAIDELTDHLRDRIDAAVAAHALFPAWFTITELGHRPPAARAALWREVAVEVLLYRLTHQVRHGVLALGPPPGSGDPLAERHAAVLASLARLSD
;
A
#
# COMPACT_ATOMS: atom_id res chain seq x y z
N MET A 1 -36.96 49.82 102.34
CA MET A 1 -36.56 48.53 102.94
C MET A 1 -37.27 47.44 102.14
N SER A 2 -36.58 46.36 101.76
CA SER A 2 -37.16 45.17 101.10
C SER A 2 -37.10 45.05 99.55
N SER A 3 -36.03 45.56 98.90
CA SER A 3 -35.72 45.33 97.46
C SER A 3 -34.49 44.42 97.24
N LEU A 4 -33.80 44.00 98.31
CA LEU A 4 -32.54 43.24 98.24
C LEU A 4 -32.73 41.72 98.33
N ASP A 5 -33.93 41.24 98.69
CA ASP A 5 -34.23 39.80 98.79
C ASP A 5 -34.81 39.23 97.47
N GLU A 6 -35.52 40.06 96.68
CA GLU A 6 -36.08 39.63 95.39
C GLU A 6 -35.01 39.43 94.31
N GLU A 7 -33.87 40.12 94.44
CA GLU A 7 -32.75 39.99 93.51
C GLU A 7 -32.01 38.64 93.69
N THR A 8 -32.02 38.07 94.90
CA THR A 8 -31.35 36.79 95.22
C THR A 8 -32.10 35.55 94.74
N ASP A 9 -33.44 35.56 94.78
CA ASP A 9 -34.23 34.41 94.31
C ASP A 9 -34.35 34.39 92.78
N LEU A 10 -34.46 35.56 92.13
CA LEU A 10 -34.39 35.67 90.68
C LEU A 10 -33.02 35.21 90.13
N ALA A 11 -31.92 35.57 90.79
CA ALA A 11 -30.59 35.10 90.41
C ALA A 11 -30.46 33.58 90.55
N ARG A 12 -30.98 33.00 91.63
CA ARG A 12 -30.91 31.55 91.87
C ARG A 12 -31.77 30.75 90.89
N VAL A 13 -32.97 31.23 90.55
CA VAL A 13 -33.83 30.62 89.52
C VAL A 13 -33.20 30.76 88.13
N ALA A 14 -32.61 31.91 87.81
CA ALA A 14 -31.91 32.11 86.54
C ALA A 14 -30.71 31.18 86.39
N ASP A 15 -29.91 30.97 87.45
CA ASP A 15 -28.79 30.03 87.42
C ASP A 15 -29.24 28.57 87.38
N SER A 16 -30.34 28.21 88.06
CA SER A 16 -30.92 26.86 87.94
C SER A 16 -31.41 26.59 86.52
N LEU A 17 -32.13 27.52 85.90
CA LEU A 17 -32.56 27.41 84.51
C LEU A 17 -31.37 27.36 83.54
N ARG A 18 -30.34 28.18 83.77
CA ARG A 18 -29.11 28.18 82.96
C ARG A 18 -28.37 26.84 83.07
N ASN A 19 -28.33 26.26 84.26
CA ASN A 19 -27.72 24.95 84.49
C ASN A 19 -28.55 23.82 83.87
N ASP A 20 -29.88 23.87 83.95
CA ASP A 20 -30.76 22.89 83.30
C ASP A 20 -30.71 23.00 81.78
N VAL A 21 -30.66 24.21 81.22
CA VAL A 21 -30.44 24.44 79.78
C VAL A 21 -29.07 23.90 79.36
N ARG A 22 -28.00 24.16 80.13
CA ARG A 22 -26.67 23.61 79.85
C ARG A 22 -26.64 22.08 79.91
N ARG A 23 -27.31 21.47 80.89
CA ARG A 23 -27.43 20.00 81.01
C ARG A 23 -28.21 19.41 79.84
N LYS A 24 -29.35 20.01 79.46
CA LYS A 24 -30.15 19.58 78.30
C LYS A 24 -29.38 19.74 76.99
N ILE A 25 -28.68 20.85 76.80
CA ILE A 25 -27.81 21.05 75.62
C ILE A 25 -26.70 20.01 75.62
N GLY A 26 -26.07 19.74 76.77
CA GLY A 26 -25.06 18.69 76.89
C GLY A 26 -25.59 17.30 76.52
N ALA A 27 -26.75 16.92 77.06
CA ALA A 27 -27.40 15.64 76.77
C ALA A 27 -27.82 15.51 75.30
N LEU A 28 -28.44 16.55 74.72
CA LEU A 28 -28.79 16.58 73.30
C LEU A 28 -27.54 16.51 72.41
N ARG A 29 -26.45 17.18 72.79
CA ARG A 29 -25.20 17.13 72.05
C ARG A 29 -24.60 15.72 72.05
N THR A 30 -24.59 15.05 73.20
CA THR A 30 -24.17 13.64 73.28
C THR A 30 -25.08 12.73 72.45
N GLN A 31 -26.39 12.88 72.56
CA GLN A 31 -27.37 12.12 71.78
C GLN A 31 -27.19 12.34 70.26
N ILE A 32 -26.93 13.57 69.83
CA ILE A 32 -26.65 13.90 68.43
C ILE A 32 -25.34 13.24 67.98
N TYR A 33 -24.28 13.28 68.79
CA TYR A 33 -23.02 12.60 68.46
C TYR A 33 -23.19 11.08 68.34
N GLU A 34 -23.96 10.47 69.25
CA GLU A 34 -24.26 9.04 69.22
C GLU A 34 -25.07 8.65 67.98
N GLU A 35 -26.11 9.41 67.63
CA GLU A 35 -26.91 9.19 66.42
C GLU A 35 -26.09 9.42 65.14
N ILE A 36 -25.24 10.45 65.08
CA ILE A 36 -24.31 10.65 63.95
C ILE A 36 -23.37 9.46 63.80
N HIS A 37 -22.76 8.97 64.89
CA HIS A 37 -21.89 7.79 64.84
C HIS A 37 -22.64 6.52 64.47
N ARG A 38 -23.89 6.37 64.93
CA ARG A 38 -24.73 5.22 64.56
C ARG A 38 -25.09 5.24 63.08
N VAL A 39 -25.56 6.38 62.56
CA VAL A 39 -25.87 6.56 61.15
C VAL A 39 -24.61 6.39 60.30
N GLY A 40 -23.47 6.92 60.73
CA GLY A 40 -22.17 6.73 60.08
C GLY A 40 -21.80 5.26 59.94
N ARG A 41 -21.88 4.47 61.02
CA ARG A 41 -21.60 3.03 60.98
C ARG A 41 -22.55 2.24 60.08
N VAL A 42 -23.84 2.56 60.11
CA VAL A 42 -24.83 1.91 59.23
C VAL A 42 -24.57 2.26 57.76
N ALA A 43 -24.24 3.52 57.47
CA ALA A 43 -23.89 3.95 56.13
C ALA A 43 -22.61 3.26 55.61
N GLU A 44 -21.58 3.15 56.45
CA GLU A 44 -20.33 2.46 56.11
C GLU A 44 -20.57 0.96 55.88
N GLN A 45 -21.32 0.29 56.75
CA GLN A 45 -21.68 -1.12 56.58
C GLN A 45 -22.48 -1.34 55.28
N ARG A 46 -23.43 -0.46 54.97
CA ARG A 46 -24.20 -0.53 53.72
C ARG A 46 -23.33 -0.25 52.50
N SER A 47 -22.38 0.67 52.59
CA SER A 47 -21.40 0.95 51.53
C SER A 47 -20.55 -0.29 51.23
N CYS A 48 -20.01 -0.94 52.26
CA CYS A 48 -19.23 -2.18 52.12
C CYS A 48 -20.08 -3.32 51.51
N GLN A 49 -21.34 -3.46 51.93
CA GLN A 49 -22.24 -4.46 51.35
C GLN A 49 -22.56 -4.19 49.87
N LEU A 50 -22.75 -2.92 49.49
CA LEU A 50 -22.98 -2.55 48.09
C LEU A 50 -21.73 -2.78 47.25
N ALA A 51 -20.54 -2.43 47.76
CA ALA A 51 -19.28 -2.69 47.08
C ALA A 51 -19.09 -4.20 46.81
N ALA A 52 -19.24 -5.05 47.82
CA ALA A 52 -19.14 -6.50 47.64
C ALA A 52 -20.18 -7.07 46.65
N ARG A 53 -21.39 -6.48 46.61
CA ARG A 53 -22.41 -6.86 45.63
C ARG A 53 -22.04 -6.42 44.21
N ILE A 54 -21.44 -5.24 44.05
CA ILE A 54 -20.95 -4.75 42.76
C ILE A 54 -19.82 -5.66 42.26
N ASP A 55 -18.84 -5.97 43.12
CA ASP A 55 -17.71 -6.85 42.76
C ASP A 55 -18.21 -8.23 42.29
N THR A 56 -19.13 -8.85 43.04
CA THR A 56 -19.70 -10.15 42.64
C THR A 56 -20.54 -10.09 41.37
N THR A 57 -21.22 -8.96 41.09
CA THR A 57 -21.90 -8.78 39.80
C THR A 57 -20.93 -8.57 38.66
N ASP A 58 -19.84 -7.83 38.89
CA ASP A 58 -18.81 -7.57 37.88
C ASP A 58 -18.06 -8.86 37.51
N GLU A 59 -17.74 -9.70 38.49
CA GLU A 59 -17.18 -11.04 38.26
C GLU A 59 -18.12 -11.92 37.40
N ARG A 60 -19.43 -11.91 37.71
CA ARG A 60 -20.43 -12.65 36.93
C ARG A 60 -20.57 -12.11 35.51
N LEU A 61 -20.60 -10.79 35.34
CA LEU A 61 -20.66 -10.15 34.03
C LEU A 61 -19.40 -10.46 33.21
N GLY A 62 -18.23 -10.43 33.85
CA GLY A 62 -16.96 -10.84 33.23
C GLY A 62 -16.98 -12.31 32.78
N GLY A 63 -17.52 -13.21 33.61
CA GLY A 63 -17.69 -14.62 33.25
C GLY A 63 -18.66 -14.84 32.07
N ILE A 64 -19.79 -14.12 32.05
CA ILE A 64 -20.75 -14.19 30.95
C ILE A 64 -20.14 -13.62 29.66
N ALA A 65 -19.43 -12.50 29.74
CA ALA A 65 -18.75 -11.91 28.59
C ALA A 65 -17.69 -12.87 28.02
N GLY A 66 -16.89 -13.50 28.88
CA GLY A 66 -15.92 -14.53 28.48
C GLY A 66 -16.57 -15.71 27.77
N ALA A 67 -17.64 -16.28 28.35
CA ALA A 67 -18.38 -17.38 27.74
C ALA A 67 -19.02 -17.00 26.39
N GLN A 68 -19.50 -15.76 26.26
CA GLN A 68 -20.05 -15.25 25.01
C GLN A 68 -18.99 -15.11 23.93
N ASP A 69 -17.79 -14.65 24.28
CA ASP A 69 -16.66 -14.56 23.36
C ASP A 69 -16.17 -15.94 22.93
N ASP A 70 -16.11 -16.91 23.85
CA ASP A 70 -15.76 -18.30 23.52
C ASP A 70 -16.79 -18.93 22.56
N LEU A 71 -18.08 -18.76 22.84
CA LEU A 71 -19.14 -19.25 21.95
C LEU A 71 -19.07 -18.61 20.56
N ARG A 72 -18.77 -17.29 20.49
CA ARG A 72 -18.57 -16.58 19.22
C ARG A 72 -17.38 -17.13 18.44
N ARG A 73 -16.26 -17.42 19.12
CA ARG A 73 -15.08 -18.04 18.49
C ARG A 73 -15.42 -19.42 17.95
N GLN A 74 -16.01 -20.30 18.77
CA GLN A 74 -16.39 -21.65 18.36
C GLN A 74 -17.35 -21.63 17.18
N THR A 75 -18.42 -20.84 17.26
CA THR A 75 -19.39 -20.70 16.17
C THR A 75 -18.72 -20.18 14.89
N GLY A 76 -17.80 -19.23 15.03
CA GLY A 76 -17.00 -18.71 13.92
C GLY A 76 -16.11 -19.76 13.27
N ASP A 77 -15.46 -20.61 14.07
CA ASP A 77 -14.63 -21.72 13.61
C ASP A 77 -15.45 -22.79 12.88
N GLU A 78 -16.58 -23.21 13.45
CA GLU A 78 -17.50 -24.17 12.82
C GLU A 78 -18.08 -23.63 11.51
N MET A 79 -18.47 -22.35 11.48
CA MET A 79 -18.92 -21.69 10.23
C MET A 79 -17.81 -21.61 9.18
N ARG A 80 -16.55 -21.40 9.57
CA ARG A 80 -15.41 -21.45 8.64
C ARG A 80 -15.20 -22.86 8.09
N GLY A 81 -15.19 -23.87 8.96
CA GLY A 81 -15.01 -25.27 8.56
C GLY A 81 -16.11 -25.76 7.62
N THR A 82 -17.38 -25.43 7.92
CA THR A 82 -18.51 -25.78 7.04
C THR A 82 -18.43 -25.07 5.68
N ARG A 83 -18.06 -23.79 5.63
CA ARG A 83 -17.84 -23.08 4.35
C ARG A 83 -16.72 -23.71 3.52
N GLN A 84 -15.63 -24.12 4.16
CA GLN A 84 -14.52 -24.79 3.47
C GLN A 84 -14.95 -26.15 2.91
N ALA A 85 -15.72 -26.94 3.67
CA ALA A 85 -16.26 -28.21 3.20
C ALA A 85 -17.23 -28.03 2.01
N ILE A 86 -18.12 -27.04 2.08
CA ILE A 86 -19.04 -26.70 0.97
C ILE A 86 -18.25 -26.29 -0.28
N ALA A 87 -17.23 -25.43 -0.13
CA ALA A 87 -16.39 -25.01 -1.25
C ALA A 87 -15.69 -26.20 -1.92
N ARG A 88 -15.15 -27.12 -1.11
CA ARG A 88 -14.51 -28.34 -1.59
C ARG A 88 -15.49 -29.24 -2.36
N LEU A 89 -16.64 -29.56 -1.77
CA LEU A 89 -17.66 -30.40 -2.42
C LEU A 89 -18.18 -29.77 -3.72
N THR A 90 -18.35 -28.45 -3.72
CA THR A 90 -18.75 -27.70 -4.92
C THR A 90 -17.70 -27.86 -6.02
N GLY A 91 -16.41 -27.72 -5.69
CA GLY A 91 -15.31 -27.95 -6.63
C GLY A 91 -15.25 -29.38 -7.17
N GLU A 92 -15.43 -30.39 -6.30
CA GLU A 92 -15.47 -31.80 -6.70
C GLU A 92 -16.65 -32.10 -7.65
N ILE A 93 -17.84 -31.55 -7.37
CA ILE A 93 -19.01 -31.67 -8.25
C ILE A 93 -18.73 -31.02 -9.61
N HIS A 94 -18.12 -29.83 -9.65
CA HIS A 94 -17.80 -29.17 -10.91
C HIS A 94 -16.74 -29.92 -11.73
N LEU A 95 -15.76 -30.55 -11.09
CA LEU A 95 -14.78 -31.41 -11.76
C LEU A 95 -15.47 -32.63 -12.39
N ILE A 96 -16.39 -33.27 -11.65
CA ILE A 96 -17.17 -34.41 -12.15
C ILE A 96 -18.09 -33.98 -13.31
N GLU A 97 -18.80 -32.87 -13.14
CA GLU A 97 -19.66 -32.29 -14.19
C GLU A 97 -18.84 -31.99 -15.45
N GLY A 98 -17.67 -31.36 -15.31
CA GLY A 98 -16.77 -31.06 -16.41
C GLY A 98 -16.31 -32.31 -17.15
N ARG A 99 -15.90 -33.35 -16.41
CA ARG A 99 -15.50 -34.63 -16.98
C ARG A 99 -16.65 -35.33 -17.71
N LEU A 100 -17.83 -35.38 -17.11
CA LEU A 100 -19.02 -35.97 -17.74
C LEU A 100 -19.38 -35.23 -19.03
N ARG A 101 -19.33 -33.90 -19.04
CA ARG A 101 -19.64 -33.11 -20.25
C ARG A 101 -18.63 -33.36 -21.36
N LEU A 102 -17.35 -33.49 -21.05
CA LEU A 102 -16.32 -33.91 -22.02
C LEU A 102 -16.60 -35.32 -22.57
N GLU A 103 -16.93 -36.28 -21.70
CA GLU A 103 -17.28 -37.65 -22.13
C GLU A 103 -18.52 -37.70 -23.03
N HIS A 104 -19.47 -36.76 -22.86
CA HIS A 104 -20.65 -36.60 -23.71
C HIS A 104 -20.43 -35.69 -24.93
N GLY A 105 -19.18 -35.34 -25.24
CA GLY A 105 -18.83 -34.59 -26.46
C GLY A 105 -19.08 -33.08 -26.40
N VAL A 106 -19.31 -32.50 -25.22
CA VAL A 106 -19.37 -31.04 -25.05
C VAL A 106 -17.96 -30.48 -25.20
N VAL A 107 -17.77 -29.60 -26.18
CA VAL A 107 -16.50 -28.94 -26.43
C VAL A 107 -16.36 -27.72 -25.50
N PRO A 108 -15.22 -27.53 -24.82
CA PRO A 108 -14.95 -26.32 -24.06
C PRO A 108 -15.08 -25.07 -24.95
N VAL A 109 -15.61 -23.98 -24.38
CA VAL A 109 -15.65 -22.70 -25.06
C VAL A 109 -14.21 -22.27 -25.35
N ASP A 110 -13.89 -21.95 -26.60
CA ASP A 110 -12.59 -21.35 -26.90
C ASP A 110 -12.65 -19.91 -26.43
N LEU A 111 -11.91 -19.57 -25.37
CA LEU A 111 -11.76 -18.18 -24.91
C LEU A 111 -10.62 -17.47 -25.66
N ASP A 112 -9.66 -18.21 -26.19
CA ASP A 112 -8.47 -17.66 -26.86
C ASP A 112 -8.72 -17.37 -28.37
N GLU A 113 -9.86 -17.80 -28.91
CA GLU A 113 -10.33 -17.42 -30.25
C GLU A 113 -10.63 -15.92 -30.30
N ILE A 114 -10.05 -15.22 -31.28
CA ILE A 114 -10.28 -13.79 -31.48
C ILE A 114 -11.29 -13.62 -32.61
N PRO A 115 -12.53 -13.15 -32.34
CA PRO A 115 -13.48 -12.81 -33.39
C PRO A 115 -12.85 -11.79 -34.36
N ALA A 116 -13.15 -11.90 -35.65
CA ALA A 116 -12.56 -11.05 -36.68
C ALA A 116 -12.74 -9.54 -36.39
N GLY A 117 -13.85 -9.15 -35.75
CA GLY A 117 -14.11 -7.77 -35.33
C GLY A 117 -13.19 -7.24 -34.23
N LEU A 118 -12.60 -8.12 -33.40
CA LEU A 118 -11.69 -7.73 -32.31
C LEU A 118 -10.21 -7.81 -32.69
N ALA A 119 -9.88 -8.47 -33.80
CA ALA A 119 -8.49 -8.59 -34.25
C ALA A 119 -7.76 -7.24 -34.36
N PRO A 120 -8.40 -6.15 -34.84
CA PRO A 120 -7.78 -4.81 -34.83
C PRO A 120 -7.49 -4.28 -33.42
N LEU A 121 -8.38 -4.51 -32.46
CA LEU A 121 -8.18 -4.07 -31.07
C LEU A 121 -7.01 -4.81 -30.43
N VAL A 122 -6.94 -6.14 -30.58
CA VAL A 122 -5.82 -6.93 -30.07
C VAL A 122 -4.50 -6.48 -30.71
N ALA A 123 -4.50 -6.16 -32.01
CA ALA A 123 -3.31 -5.64 -32.68
C ALA A 123 -2.88 -4.28 -32.11
N GLN A 124 -3.82 -3.36 -31.85
CA GLN A 124 -3.51 -2.07 -31.22
C GLN A 124 -2.99 -2.22 -29.79
N VAL A 125 -3.54 -3.15 -28.99
CA VAL A 125 -3.04 -3.42 -27.63
C VAL A 125 -1.62 -3.96 -27.69
N ARG A 126 -1.32 -4.88 -28.62
CA ARG A 126 0.04 -5.41 -28.83
C ARG A 126 1.01 -4.32 -29.25
N GLU A 127 0.63 -3.49 -30.21
CA GLU A 127 1.47 -2.38 -30.66
C GLU A 127 1.77 -1.40 -29.51
N ALA A 128 0.77 -1.08 -28.68
CA ALA A 128 0.98 -0.25 -27.51
C ALA A 128 1.95 -0.87 -26.50
N GLU A 129 1.87 -2.19 -26.30
CA GLU A 129 2.73 -2.95 -25.39
C GLU A 129 4.16 -3.10 -25.93
N ASP A 130 4.32 -3.28 -27.24
CA ASP A 130 5.61 -3.28 -27.93
C ASP A 130 6.29 -1.91 -27.82
N ILE A 131 5.52 -0.82 -27.99
CA ILE A 131 6.03 0.53 -27.75
C ILE A 131 6.42 0.68 -26.27
N ARG A 132 5.58 0.24 -25.33
CA ARG A 132 5.85 0.35 -23.89
C ARG A 132 7.12 -0.39 -23.48
N SER A 133 7.29 -1.62 -23.93
CA SER A 133 8.48 -2.45 -23.62
C SER A 133 9.76 -1.91 -24.27
N SER A 134 9.64 -1.12 -25.33
CA SER A 134 10.77 -0.42 -25.95
C SER A 134 11.17 0.89 -25.25
N LEU A 135 10.41 1.37 -24.27
CA LEU A 135 10.76 2.56 -23.48
C LEU A 135 11.91 2.26 -22.55
N LEU A 136 12.79 3.25 -22.35
CA LEU A 136 13.82 3.15 -21.32
C LEU A 136 13.15 3.18 -19.94
N ASP A 137 13.59 2.29 -19.05
CA ASP A 137 13.26 2.39 -17.64
C ASP A 137 13.86 3.68 -17.03
N ASP A 138 13.35 4.08 -15.86
CA ASP A 138 13.75 5.35 -15.25
C ASP A 138 15.22 5.38 -14.85
N LYS A 139 15.78 4.23 -14.45
CA LYS A 139 17.18 4.11 -14.03
C LYS A 139 18.12 4.28 -15.22
N THR A 140 17.89 3.53 -16.28
CA THR A 140 18.66 3.56 -17.52
C THR A 140 18.58 4.94 -18.16
N ARG A 141 17.40 5.59 -18.12
CA ARG A 141 17.27 6.97 -18.56
C ARG A 141 18.12 7.92 -17.72
N GLN A 142 18.07 7.79 -16.39
CA GLN A 142 18.88 8.60 -15.49
C GLN A 142 20.40 8.38 -15.74
N ASP A 143 20.82 7.15 -15.99
CA ASP A 143 22.23 6.82 -16.30
C ASP A 143 22.69 7.48 -17.62
N HIS A 144 21.85 7.48 -18.66
CA HIS A 144 22.13 8.20 -19.90
C HIS A 144 22.15 9.73 -19.70
N GLU A 145 21.20 10.29 -18.94
CA GLU A 145 21.16 11.71 -18.61
C GLU A 145 22.42 12.14 -17.84
N GLN A 146 22.87 11.34 -16.88
CA GLN A 146 24.11 11.56 -16.14
C GLN A 146 25.33 11.53 -17.06
N THR A 147 25.39 10.59 -18.01
CA THR A 147 26.48 10.50 -18.99
C THR A 147 26.56 11.77 -19.84
N VAL A 148 25.42 12.28 -20.32
CA VAL A 148 25.34 13.53 -21.09
C VAL A 148 25.74 14.74 -20.23
N SER A 149 25.26 14.81 -18.98
CA SER A 149 25.59 15.90 -18.04
C SER A 149 27.09 15.92 -17.69
N ALA A 150 27.67 14.76 -17.36
CA ALA A 150 29.09 14.64 -17.04
C ALA A 150 29.99 15.09 -18.19
N TYR A 151 29.61 14.77 -19.43
CA TYR A 151 30.32 15.25 -20.62
C TYR A 151 30.21 16.78 -20.79
N ALA A 152 29.03 17.36 -20.53
CA ALA A 152 28.85 18.82 -20.59
C ALA A 152 29.66 19.56 -19.51
N GLU A 153 29.74 19.00 -18.30
CA GLU A 153 30.59 19.52 -17.23
C GLU A 153 32.08 19.46 -17.61
N LEU A 154 32.51 18.37 -18.24
CA LEU A 154 33.87 18.23 -18.75
C LEU A 154 34.19 19.26 -19.85
N GLU A 155 33.24 19.50 -20.77
CA GLU A 155 33.35 20.56 -21.79
C GLU A 155 33.53 21.95 -21.16
N SER A 156 32.72 22.27 -20.14
CA SER A 156 32.84 23.52 -19.40
C SER A 156 34.22 23.63 -18.71
N ALA A 157 34.66 22.56 -18.05
CA ALA A 157 35.95 22.50 -17.37
C ALA A 157 37.16 22.66 -18.32
N VAL A 158 37.04 22.17 -19.56
CA VAL A 158 38.04 22.39 -20.63
C VAL A 158 38.07 23.86 -21.05
N ALA A 159 36.90 24.48 -21.27
CA ALA A 159 36.78 25.88 -21.65
C ALA A 159 37.34 26.82 -20.55
N GLU A 160 37.06 26.52 -19.28
CA GLU A 160 37.61 27.25 -18.13
C GLU A 160 39.14 27.15 -18.05
N SER A 161 39.70 25.94 -18.12
CA SER A 161 41.16 25.75 -18.09
C SER A 161 41.85 26.43 -19.26
N ARG A 162 41.23 26.41 -20.46
CA ARG A 162 41.73 27.15 -21.63
C ARG A 162 41.77 28.65 -21.37
N THR A 163 40.70 29.20 -20.81
CA THR A 163 40.59 30.64 -20.50
C THR A 163 41.64 31.07 -19.49
N ARG A 164 41.77 30.34 -18.37
CA ARG A 164 42.78 30.62 -17.33
C ARG A 164 44.21 30.48 -17.84
N ALA A 165 44.47 29.49 -18.69
CA ALA A 165 45.78 29.33 -19.32
C ALA A 165 46.11 30.52 -20.25
N LEU A 166 45.14 31.01 -21.03
CA LEU A 166 45.32 32.18 -21.89
C LEU A 166 45.56 33.47 -21.09
N GLU A 167 44.82 33.70 -20.00
CA GLU A 167 45.02 34.84 -19.10
C GLU A 167 46.39 34.81 -18.42
N ALA A 168 46.82 33.63 -17.95
CA ALA A 168 48.14 33.46 -17.37
C ALA A 168 49.24 33.69 -18.43
N SER A 169 49.04 33.21 -19.66
CA SER A 169 49.95 33.45 -20.78
C SER A 169 50.05 34.94 -21.14
N ARG A 170 48.94 35.68 -21.15
CA ARG A 170 48.93 37.14 -21.35
C ARG A 170 49.73 37.84 -20.25
N THR A 171 49.54 37.44 -19.00
CA THR A 171 50.29 38.00 -17.87
C THR A 171 51.78 37.71 -17.96
N LEU A 172 52.17 36.52 -18.44
CA LEU A 172 53.58 36.17 -18.66
C LEU A 172 54.25 37.01 -19.75
N ALA A 173 53.49 37.42 -20.77
CA ALA A 173 54.00 38.24 -21.87
C ALA A 173 54.21 39.71 -21.48
N THR A 174 53.43 40.23 -20.54
CA THR A 174 53.45 41.66 -20.17
C THR A 174 54.19 41.94 -18.85
N ALA A 175 54.26 40.98 -17.92
CA ALA A 175 54.88 41.19 -16.62
C ALA A 175 56.42 41.11 -16.68
N LYS A 176 57.09 41.91 -15.85
CA LYS A 176 58.55 41.85 -15.68
C LYS A 176 59.01 40.45 -15.27
N ALA A 177 59.95 39.90 -16.03
CA ALA A 177 60.56 38.59 -15.77
C ALA A 177 61.11 38.50 -14.34
N GLY A 178 60.84 37.38 -13.66
CA GLY A 178 61.24 37.14 -12.26
C GLY A 178 60.37 37.84 -11.20
N GLY A 179 59.49 38.77 -11.60
CA GLY A 179 58.55 39.45 -10.71
C GLY A 179 57.52 38.50 -10.08
N ARG A 180 56.87 38.95 -8.99
CA ARG A 180 55.84 38.16 -8.28
C ARG A 180 54.67 37.78 -9.19
N ALA A 181 54.19 38.72 -10.01
CA ALA A 181 53.12 38.49 -10.98
C ALA A 181 53.52 37.44 -12.03
N PHE A 182 54.74 37.54 -12.57
CA PHE A 182 55.30 36.57 -13.53
C PHE A 182 55.37 35.16 -12.92
N ARG A 183 55.94 35.03 -11.71
CA ARG A 183 56.04 33.73 -11.02
C ARG A 183 54.67 33.11 -10.74
N LYS A 184 53.69 33.91 -10.28
CA LYS A 184 52.32 33.44 -10.06
C LYS A 184 51.66 32.97 -11.37
N ALA A 185 51.77 33.75 -12.43
CA ALA A 185 51.23 33.40 -13.74
C ALA A 185 51.89 32.13 -14.32
N ALA A 186 53.20 31.93 -14.13
CA ALA A 186 53.90 30.73 -14.59
C ALA A 186 53.38 29.46 -13.91
N VAL A 187 53.06 29.53 -12.61
CA VAL A 187 52.47 28.40 -11.86
C VAL A 187 51.07 28.08 -12.37
N VAL A 188 50.21 29.10 -12.51
CA VAL A 188 48.84 28.93 -13.02
C VAL A 188 48.87 28.36 -14.44
N TYR A 189 49.69 28.92 -15.33
CA TYR A 189 49.80 28.47 -16.71
C TYR A 189 50.20 26.98 -16.81
N ARG A 190 51.23 26.56 -16.06
CA ARG A 190 51.67 25.15 -16.08
C ARG A 190 50.59 24.20 -15.59
N ARG A 191 49.91 24.56 -14.49
CA ARG A 191 48.80 23.77 -13.93
C ARG A 191 47.66 23.66 -14.93
N GLU A 192 47.15 24.78 -15.42
CA GLU A 192 45.99 24.81 -16.32
C GLU A 192 46.29 24.17 -17.68
N ARG A 193 47.52 24.28 -18.18
CA ARG A 193 47.95 23.59 -19.41
C ARG A 193 48.01 22.07 -19.25
N ALA A 194 48.43 21.57 -18.08
CA ALA A 194 48.41 20.15 -17.77
C ALA A 194 46.97 19.62 -17.66
N LEU A 195 46.11 20.34 -16.93
CA LEU A 195 44.68 20.02 -16.82
C LEU A 195 43.98 20.04 -18.17
N LEU A 196 44.24 21.06 -19.00
CA LEU A 196 43.66 21.16 -20.34
C LEU A 196 44.00 19.94 -21.20
N ARG A 197 45.26 19.48 -21.18
CA ARG A 197 45.68 18.28 -21.93
C ARG A 197 44.95 17.03 -21.45
N ALA A 198 44.91 16.80 -20.14
CA ALA A 198 44.24 15.63 -19.56
C ALA A 198 42.74 15.62 -19.90
N ARG A 199 42.05 16.74 -19.66
CA ARG A 199 40.61 16.88 -19.91
C ARG A 199 40.24 16.81 -21.38
N THR A 200 41.09 17.32 -22.28
CA THR A 200 40.83 17.21 -23.73
C THR A 200 40.91 15.75 -24.20
N GLU A 201 41.81 14.97 -23.63
CA GLU A 201 41.88 13.54 -23.93
C GLU A 201 40.68 12.78 -23.37
N GLU A 202 40.28 13.09 -22.13
CA GLU A 202 39.08 12.53 -21.50
C GLU A 202 37.79 12.86 -22.29
N LEU A 203 37.69 14.08 -22.82
CA LEU A 203 36.58 14.52 -23.66
C LEU A 203 36.55 13.73 -24.99
N ARG A 204 37.72 13.46 -25.56
CA ARG A 204 37.84 12.65 -26.79
C ARG A 204 37.36 11.21 -26.55
N THR A 205 37.68 10.62 -25.40
CA THR A 205 37.31 9.23 -25.09
C THR A 205 35.84 9.08 -24.72
N THR A 206 35.27 10.05 -24.00
CA THR A 206 33.87 10.01 -23.52
C THR A 206 32.84 10.45 -24.57
N ARG A 207 33.28 11.06 -25.68
CA ARG A 207 32.40 11.55 -26.74
C ARG A 207 31.51 10.47 -27.34
N VAL A 208 32.04 9.27 -27.57
CA VAL A 208 31.29 8.16 -28.18
C VAL A 208 30.13 7.75 -27.28
N ASP A 209 30.39 7.61 -25.98
CA ASP A 209 29.38 7.23 -24.99
C ASP A 209 28.31 8.31 -24.82
N ARG A 210 28.70 9.59 -24.90
CA ARG A 210 27.75 10.71 -24.92
C ARG A 210 26.89 10.71 -26.17
N ASP A 211 27.49 10.55 -27.35
CA ASP A 211 26.75 10.54 -28.63
C ASP A 211 25.76 9.37 -28.66
N ALA A 212 26.15 8.19 -28.16
CA ALA A 212 25.27 7.03 -28.01
C ALA A 212 24.12 7.28 -27.02
N SER A 213 24.44 7.80 -25.82
CA SER A 213 23.42 8.12 -24.80
C SER A 213 22.43 9.18 -25.28
N GLN A 214 22.91 10.19 -26.01
CA GLN A 214 22.07 11.23 -26.59
C GLN A 214 21.15 10.69 -27.69
N ALA A 215 21.63 9.75 -28.51
CA ALA A 215 20.82 9.09 -29.52
C ALA A 215 19.71 8.24 -28.89
N GLU A 216 20.01 7.46 -27.85
CA GLU A 216 19.02 6.65 -27.13
C GLU A 216 17.97 7.50 -26.43
N LEU A 217 18.36 8.57 -25.72
CA LEU A 217 17.42 9.51 -25.11
C LEU A 217 16.50 10.16 -26.16
N ALA A 218 17.06 10.56 -27.31
CA ALA A 218 16.27 11.13 -28.40
C ALA A 218 15.31 10.10 -29.03
N GLN A 219 15.68 8.82 -29.04
CA GLN A 219 14.80 7.75 -29.49
C GLN A 219 13.71 7.45 -28.46
N ASP A 220 14.03 7.42 -27.17
CA ASP A 220 13.07 7.26 -26.06
C ASP A 220 12.01 8.37 -26.08
N VAL A 221 12.40 9.63 -26.30
CA VAL A 221 11.44 10.74 -26.47
C VAL A 221 10.46 10.47 -27.60
N ARG A 222 10.93 9.97 -28.75
CA ARG A 222 10.05 9.61 -29.88
C ARG A 222 9.14 8.44 -29.53
N ARG A 223 9.67 7.38 -28.93
CA ARG A 223 8.89 6.20 -28.50
C ARG A 223 7.79 6.61 -27.50
N ARG A 224 8.11 7.47 -26.52
CA ARG A 224 7.15 8.02 -25.55
C ARG A 224 6.08 8.88 -26.20
N GLN A 225 6.45 9.70 -27.19
CA GLN A 225 5.48 10.49 -27.95
C GLN A 225 4.53 9.59 -28.75
N SER A 226 5.05 8.55 -29.40
CA SER A 226 4.24 7.53 -30.07
C SER A 226 3.29 6.86 -29.08
N TYR A 227 3.79 6.41 -27.92
CA TYR A 227 2.96 5.79 -26.87
C TYR A 227 1.81 6.70 -26.43
N ARG A 228 2.10 7.98 -26.13
CA ARG A 228 1.09 8.97 -25.71
C ARG A 228 0.05 9.28 -26.77
N SER A 229 0.44 9.20 -28.05
CA SER A 229 -0.45 9.46 -29.18
C SER A 229 -1.22 8.19 -29.60
N HIS A 230 -0.80 7.02 -29.10
CA HIS A 230 -1.41 5.74 -29.44
C HIS A 230 -2.76 5.59 -28.74
N ARG A 231 -3.76 5.05 -29.44
CA ARG A 231 -5.09 4.76 -28.87
C ARG A 231 -5.11 3.50 -27.99
N GLY A 232 -3.94 3.09 -27.48
CA GLY A 232 -3.74 1.82 -26.80
C GLY A 232 -4.57 1.68 -25.53
N ALA A 233 -4.63 2.75 -24.72
CA ALA A 233 -5.45 2.75 -23.50
C ALA A 233 -6.94 2.52 -23.81
N THR A 234 -7.50 3.24 -24.79
CA THR A 234 -8.89 3.05 -25.22
C THR A 234 -9.11 1.64 -25.78
N ALA A 235 -8.17 1.11 -26.57
CA ALA A 235 -8.26 -0.24 -27.10
C ALA A 235 -8.20 -1.32 -25.99
N ILE A 236 -7.41 -1.10 -24.92
CA ILE A 236 -7.38 -1.96 -23.74
C ILE A 236 -8.74 -1.94 -23.04
N ASP A 237 -9.32 -0.77 -22.81
CA ASP A 237 -10.62 -0.64 -22.15
C ASP A 237 -11.73 -1.33 -22.95
N GLU A 238 -11.82 -1.04 -24.26
CA GLU A 238 -12.80 -1.66 -25.16
C GLU A 238 -12.62 -3.19 -25.25
N LEU A 239 -11.39 -3.67 -25.33
CA LEU A 239 -11.11 -5.11 -25.32
C LEU A 239 -11.50 -5.72 -23.98
N THR A 240 -11.18 -5.08 -22.85
CA THR A 240 -11.51 -5.54 -21.50
C THR A 240 -13.02 -5.68 -21.33
N ASP A 241 -13.81 -4.71 -21.78
CA ASP A 241 -15.27 -4.78 -21.74
C ASP A 241 -15.81 -5.94 -22.57
N HIS A 242 -15.27 -6.15 -23.77
CA HIS A 242 -15.68 -7.30 -24.58
C HIS A 242 -15.32 -8.65 -23.93
N LEU A 243 -14.15 -8.74 -23.28
CA LEU A 243 -13.76 -9.94 -22.56
C LEU A 243 -14.64 -10.19 -21.33
N ARG A 244 -15.07 -9.14 -20.62
CA ARG A 244 -16.06 -9.25 -19.53
C ARG A 244 -17.37 -9.83 -20.05
N ASP A 245 -17.93 -9.27 -21.12
CA ASP A 245 -19.17 -9.74 -21.72
C ASP A 245 -19.07 -11.21 -22.15
N ARG A 246 -17.93 -11.61 -22.73
CA ARG A 246 -17.69 -13.00 -23.14
C ARG A 246 -17.65 -13.96 -21.96
N ILE A 247 -16.96 -13.58 -20.88
CA ILE A 247 -16.90 -14.39 -19.66
C ILE A 247 -18.30 -14.49 -19.02
N ASP A 248 -19.01 -13.38 -18.92
CA ASP A 248 -20.36 -13.33 -18.33
C ASP A 248 -21.35 -14.18 -19.16
N ALA A 249 -21.28 -14.12 -20.49
CA ALA A 249 -22.06 -14.98 -21.37
C ALA A 249 -21.73 -16.48 -21.21
N ALA A 250 -20.45 -16.82 -21.11
CA ALA A 250 -20.02 -18.20 -20.88
C ALA A 250 -20.49 -18.74 -19.52
N VAL A 251 -20.43 -17.91 -18.47
CA VAL A 251 -20.97 -18.25 -17.14
C VAL A 251 -22.49 -18.43 -17.19
N ALA A 252 -23.21 -17.50 -17.82
CA ALA A 252 -24.67 -17.55 -17.93
C ALA A 252 -25.17 -18.77 -18.71
N ALA A 253 -24.44 -19.17 -19.76
CA ALA A 253 -24.74 -20.37 -20.55
C ALA A 253 -24.29 -21.67 -19.87
N HIS A 254 -23.70 -21.60 -18.66
CA HIS A 254 -23.03 -22.73 -18.00
C HIS A 254 -22.08 -23.45 -18.96
N ALA A 255 -21.29 -22.71 -19.73
CA ALA A 255 -20.35 -23.26 -20.69
C ALA A 255 -19.23 -24.04 -19.97
N LEU A 256 -18.65 -25.01 -20.67
CA LEU A 256 -17.45 -25.69 -20.20
C LEU A 256 -16.24 -24.79 -20.50
N PHE A 257 -15.50 -24.40 -19.47
CA PHE A 257 -14.30 -23.56 -19.64
C PHE A 257 -13.07 -24.39 -20.07
N PRO A 258 -12.09 -23.78 -20.76
CA PRO A 258 -10.81 -24.42 -21.09
C PRO A 258 -10.07 -24.96 -19.87
N ALA A 259 -9.27 -26.00 -20.05
CA ALA A 259 -8.48 -26.61 -18.98
C ALA A 259 -7.53 -25.61 -18.30
N TRP A 260 -6.89 -24.71 -19.06
CA TRP A 260 -6.04 -23.67 -18.49
C TRP A 260 -6.80 -22.70 -17.59
N PHE A 261 -8.09 -22.51 -17.82
CA PHE A 261 -8.92 -21.64 -17.00
C PHE A 261 -9.28 -22.36 -15.69
N THR A 262 -9.63 -23.64 -15.77
CA THR A 262 -10.16 -24.40 -14.63
C THR A 262 -9.09 -25.01 -13.73
N ILE A 263 -7.93 -25.39 -14.28
CA ILE A 263 -6.81 -26.00 -13.52
C ILE A 263 -6.05 -24.93 -12.71
N THR A 264 -6.11 -23.68 -13.16
CA THR A 264 -5.50 -22.53 -12.46
C THR A 264 -6.44 -22.03 -11.35
N GLU A 265 -5.96 -21.13 -10.48
CA GLU A 265 -6.68 -20.53 -9.32
C GLU A 265 -8.05 -19.88 -9.64
N LEU A 266 -8.42 -19.75 -10.92
CA LEU A 266 -9.77 -19.29 -11.33
C LEU A 266 -10.84 -20.35 -11.07
N GLY A 267 -10.55 -21.64 -11.24
CA GLY A 267 -11.53 -22.71 -11.07
C GLY A 267 -12.70 -22.68 -12.06
N HIS A 268 -13.75 -23.45 -11.76
CA HIS A 268 -14.86 -23.68 -12.69
C HIS A 268 -15.97 -22.61 -12.69
N ARG A 269 -16.13 -21.88 -11.58
CA ARG A 269 -17.19 -20.88 -11.41
C ARG A 269 -16.75 -19.77 -10.44
N PRO A 270 -17.33 -18.56 -10.56
CA PRO A 270 -17.09 -17.48 -9.61
C PRO A 270 -17.52 -17.89 -8.19
N PRO A 271 -16.67 -17.70 -7.18
CA PRO A 271 -17.09 -17.86 -5.78
C PRO A 271 -18.10 -16.77 -5.41
N ALA A 272 -19.20 -17.13 -4.73
CA ALA A 272 -20.31 -16.21 -4.44
C ALA A 272 -19.89 -14.92 -3.73
N ALA A 273 -18.92 -14.99 -2.80
CA ALA A 273 -18.44 -13.82 -2.05
C ALA A 273 -17.49 -12.92 -2.86
N ARG A 274 -16.91 -13.40 -3.96
CA ARG A 274 -15.84 -12.70 -4.71
C ARG A 274 -16.04 -12.74 -6.23
N ALA A 275 -17.28 -12.88 -6.69
CA ALA A 275 -17.61 -13.03 -8.11
C ALA A 275 -17.07 -11.87 -8.96
N ALA A 276 -17.15 -10.63 -8.45
CA ALA A 276 -16.61 -9.47 -9.13
C ALA A 276 -15.07 -9.54 -9.28
N LEU A 277 -14.35 -9.84 -8.19
CA LEU A 277 -12.88 -9.99 -8.24
C LEU A 277 -12.48 -11.13 -9.17
N TRP A 278 -13.15 -12.27 -9.08
CA TRP A 278 -12.94 -13.41 -9.97
C TRP A 278 -13.08 -13.03 -11.44
N ARG A 279 -14.13 -12.26 -11.78
CA ARG A 279 -14.36 -11.81 -13.15
C ARG A 279 -13.22 -10.90 -13.63
N GLU A 280 -12.83 -9.92 -12.82
CA GLU A 280 -11.73 -9.01 -13.19
C GLU A 280 -10.41 -9.77 -13.38
N VAL A 281 -10.08 -10.71 -12.50
CA VAL A 281 -8.86 -11.53 -12.64
C VAL A 281 -8.94 -12.45 -13.88
N ALA A 282 -10.10 -13.05 -14.15
CA ALA A 282 -10.31 -13.86 -15.36
C ALA A 282 -10.09 -13.04 -16.64
N VAL A 283 -10.58 -11.79 -16.66
CA VAL A 283 -10.36 -10.85 -17.76
C VAL A 283 -8.89 -10.46 -17.88
N GLU A 284 -8.20 -10.18 -16.78
CA GLU A 284 -6.76 -9.86 -16.80
C GLU A 284 -5.94 -11.01 -17.39
N VAL A 285 -6.24 -12.26 -17.00
CA VAL A 285 -5.60 -13.46 -17.55
C VAL A 285 -5.90 -13.60 -19.04
N LEU A 286 -7.15 -13.42 -19.45
CA LEU A 286 -7.53 -13.55 -20.85
C LEU A 286 -6.91 -12.46 -21.73
N LEU A 287 -6.91 -11.22 -21.25
CA LEU A 287 -6.23 -10.09 -21.88
C LEU A 287 -4.74 -10.37 -22.04
N TYR A 288 -4.08 -10.90 -21.01
CA TYR A 288 -2.67 -11.31 -21.07
C TYR A 288 -2.46 -12.38 -22.15
N ARG A 289 -3.26 -13.44 -22.15
CA ARG A 289 -3.15 -14.54 -23.13
C ARG A 289 -3.34 -14.05 -24.56
N LEU A 290 -4.34 -13.21 -24.80
CA LEU A 290 -4.60 -12.63 -26.12
C LEU A 290 -3.49 -11.67 -26.55
N THR A 291 -2.99 -10.84 -25.65
CA THR A 291 -1.92 -9.88 -25.96
C THR A 291 -0.61 -10.61 -26.31
N HIS A 292 -0.21 -11.58 -25.48
CA HIS A 292 1.07 -12.29 -25.62
C HIS A 292 0.99 -13.64 -26.35
N GLN A 293 -0.15 -13.93 -26.98
CA GLN A 293 -0.37 -15.15 -27.76
C GLN A 293 -0.11 -16.46 -27.00
N VAL A 294 -0.44 -16.48 -25.70
CA VAL A 294 -0.26 -17.67 -24.88
C VAL A 294 -1.31 -18.71 -25.29
N ARG A 295 -0.86 -19.81 -25.88
CA ARG A 295 -1.71 -20.95 -26.30
C ARG A 295 -1.52 -22.18 -25.42
N HIS A 296 -0.85 -22.03 -24.28
CA HIS A 296 -0.57 -23.14 -23.39
C HIS A 296 -1.90 -23.70 -22.82
N GLY A 297 -2.09 -25.02 -22.93
CA GLY A 297 -3.35 -25.69 -22.62
C GLY A 297 -3.65 -25.92 -21.13
N VAL A 298 -2.62 -25.83 -20.28
CA VAL A 298 -2.71 -26.02 -18.82
C VAL A 298 -2.34 -24.77 -18.03
N LEU A 299 -1.15 -24.21 -18.27
CA LEU A 299 -0.73 -22.95 -17.64
C LEU A 299 -1.48 -21.75 -18.24
N ALA A 300 -2.27 -21.04 -17.44
CA ALA A 300 -3.00 -19.86 -17.88
C ALA A 300 -2.09 -18.76 -18.44
N LEU A 301 -0.93 -18.53 -17.82
CA LEU A 301 0.02 -17.49 -18.26
C LEU A 301 1.19 -18.03 -19.10
N GLY A 302 1.19 -19.34 -19.39
CA GLY A 302 2.31 -20.01 -20.04
C GLY A 302 3.50 -20.24 -19.09
N PRO A 303 4.66 -20.67 -19.62
CA PRO A 303 5.88 -20.78 -18.82
C PRO A 303 6.34 -19.39 -18.37
N PRO A 304 6.99 -19.28 -17.19
CA PRO A 304 7.48 -18.01 -16.69
C PRO A 304 8.53 -17.44 -17.67
N PRO A 305 8.47 -16.13 -17.97
CA PRO A 305 9.44 -15.48 -18.84
C PRO A 305 10.85 -15.47 -18.21
N GLY A 306 11.88 -15.35 -19.05
CA GLY A 306 13.27 -15.36 -18.62
C GLY A 306 13.66 -14.13 -17.78
N SER A 307 14.74 -14.24 -17.00
CA SER A 307 15.28 -13.08 -16.27
C SER A 307 15.73 -11.99 -17.25
N GLY A 308 15.15 -10.80 -17.15
CA GLY A 308 15.41 -9.67 -18.05
C GLY A 308 14.44 -9.54 -19.23
N ASP A 309 13.43 -10.40 -19.30
CA ASP A 309 12.34 -10.26 -20.27
C ASP A 309 11.38 -9.12 -19.84
N PRO A 310 11.08 -8.14 -20.71
CA PRO A 310 10.08 -7.10 -20.43
C PRO A 310 8.70 -7.65 -20.02
N LEU A 311 8.38 -8.88 -20.44
CA LEU A 311 7.14 -9.58 -20.08
C LEU A 311 7.08 -9.99 -18.59
N ALA A 312 8.23 -10.09 -17.91
CA ALA A 312 8.32 -10.60 -16.54
C ALA A 312 7.50 -9.78 -15.55
N GLU A 313 7.50 -8.45 -15.68
CA GLU A 313 6.71 -7.56 -14.83
C GLU A 313 5.20 -7.80 -15.01
N ARG A 314 4.74 -7.92 -16.26
CA ARG A 314 3.33 -8.13 -16.57
C ARG A 314 2.88 -9.51 -16.11
N HIS A 315 3.70 -10.54 -16.36
CA HIS A 315 3.46 -11.90 -15.87
C HIS A 315 3.35 -11.93 -14.33
N ALA A 316 4.27 -11.27 -13.62
CA ALA A 316 4.23 -11.17 -12.17
C ALA A 316 2.99 -10.41 -11.65
N ALA A 317 2.58 -9.34 -12.32
CA ALA A 317 1.37 -8.59 -11.95
C ALA A 317 0.10 -9.45 -12.06
N VAL A 318 -0.07 -10.20 -13.16
CA VAL A 318 -1.23 -11.09 -13.34
C VAL A 318 -1.17 -12.28 -12.38
N LEU A 319 0.01 -12.83 -12.09
CA LEU A 319 0.18 -13.83 -11.03
C LEU A 319 -0.23 -13.30 -9.66
N ALA A 320 0.13 -12.06 -9.31
CA ALA A 320 -0.28 -11.46 -8.06
C ALA A 320 -1.80 -11.27 -7.99
N SER A 321 -2.45 -10.91 -9.10
CA SER A 321 -3.91 -10.87 -9.20
C SER A 321 -4.56 -12.24 -9.02
N LEU A 322 -3.97 -13.30 -9.59
CA LEU A 322 -4.42 -14.68 -9.38
C LEU A 322 -4.28 -15.12 -7.91
N ALA A 323 -3.15 -14.83 -7.27
CA ALA A 323 -2.92 -15.17 -5.86
C ALA A 323 -3.95 -14.52 -4.92
N ARG A 324 -4.44 -13.32 -5.26
CA ARG A 324 -5.51 -12.67 -4.48
C ARG A 324 -6.78 -13.50 -4.42
N LEU A 325 -7.06 -14.39 -5.38
CA LEU A 325 -8.26 -15.24 -5.34
C LEU A 325 -8.16 -16.37 -4.31
N SER A 326 -6.94 -16.78 -3.99
CA SER A 326 -6.64 -17.85 -3.04
C SER A 326 -6.62 -17.38 -1.57
N ASP A 327 -6.43 -16.08 -1.33
CA ASP A 327 -6.44 -15.41 -0.02
C ASP A 327 -7.84 -15.06 0.50
#